data_AF-F7RUF5-F1
#
_entry.id   AF-F7RUF5-F1
#
_cell.length_a   1.000
_cell.length_b   1.000
_cell.length_c   1.000
_cell.angle_alpha   90.00
_cell.angle_beta   90.00
_cell.angle_gamma   90.00
#
_symmetry.space_group_name_H-M   'P 1'
#
loop_
_entity.id
_entity.type
_entity.pdbx_description
1 polymer ?
#
loop_
_entity_poly.entity_id
_entity_poly.type
_entity_poly.pdbx_seq_one_letter_code
_entity_poly.pdbx_strand_id
1 'polypeptide(L)'
;MNLGHYTESARQHLLQVTQPLPSKLQLGLSKLWRHFSQGFAKLSFAQKLYLIALILAFSSNWMGQVALVAVIAMAIEFWPVFERVWHSLAGKAVLLLFYAIIANFALGWSGAIVNEVVGVSASHLDYTHNLAILLYMPAWFLMVSAIVLLALQLIIPIYLVLIFLLKPLGVKSLRLTSHTSFRKTTFLIRIVLASVVLYHLSLLIDLEGSIETSFADLITASQQTSEQRAIEPALGLIPDATGGTKAPALDLVLIKPTLENDQGANARVPSTEELEEEERKQTYASVRVQYQHLVRQLLASFAFTFEANSRSRCEKPAESNVIELNDYEILQITPDKKAHYGYRFEVKKCISAAFPLVAKSS
;
A
#
# COMPACT_ATOMS: atom_id res chain seq x y z
N MET A 1 9.83 -81.54 -34.43
CA MET A 1 9.52 -80.11 -34.66
C MET A 1 10.13 -79.32 -33.51
N ASN A 2 11.20 -78.57 -33.81
CA ASN A 2 12.08 -77.94 -32.82
C ASN A 2 11.51 -76.60 -32.32
N LEU A 3 10.95 -76.58 -31.11
CA LEU A 3 10.54 -75.34 -30.43
C LEU A 3 11.71 -74.58 -29.78
N GLY A 4 12.92 -75.14 -29.75
CA GLY A 4 14.08 -74.53 -29.08
C GLY A 4 14.74 -73.38 -29.86
N HIS A 5 14.59 -73.33 -31.18
CA HIS A 5 15.30 -72.34 -32.01
C HIS A 5 14.58 -70.97 -32.10
N TYR A 6 13.29 -70.91 -31.77
CA TYR A 6 12.50 -69.68 -31.81
C TYR A 6 12.63 -68.84 -30.53
N THR A 7 12.90 -69.48 -29.39
CA THR A 7 13.00 -68.79 -28.10
C THR A 7 14.33 -68.05 -27.93
N GLU A 8 15.41 -68.52 -28.56
CA GLU A 8 16.69 -67.79 -28.57
C GLU A 8 16.65 -66.55 -29.48
N SER A 9 15.99 -66.63 -30.64
CA SER A 9 15.88 -65.50 -31.58
C SER A 9 15.02 -64.36 -31.01
N ALA A 10 13.91 -64.69 -30.33
CA ALA A 10 13.08 -63.69 -29.65
C ALA A 10 13.80 -63.01 -28.46
N ARG A 11 14.66 -63.76 -27.75
CA ARG A 11 15.44 -63.23 -26.63
C ARG A 11 16.54 -62.28 -27.08
N GLN A 12 17.17 -62.55 -28.22
CA GLN A 12 18.16 -61.66 -28.83
C GLN A 12 17.52 -60.36 -29.37
N HIS A 13 16.30 -60.42 -29.92
CA HIS A 13 15.57 -59.21 -30.34
C HIS A 13 15.07 -58.36 -29.16
N LEU A 14 14.63 -58.95 -28.04
CA LEU A 14 14.21 -58.21 -26.84
C LEU A 14 15.38 -57.51 -26.12
N LEU A 15 16.60 -58.05 -26.22
CA LEU A 15 17.81 -57.41 -25.70
C LEU A 15 18.33 -56.25 -26.56
N GLN A 16 17.93 -56.17 -27.84
CA GLN A 16 18.26 -55.02 -28.69
C GLN A 16 17.31 -53.83 -28.50
N VAL A 17 16.08 -54.06 -28.03
CA VAL A 17 15.09 -53.00 -27.78
C VAL A 17 15.29 -52.29 -26.42
N THR A 18 16.11 -52.86 -25.54
CA THR A 18 16.53 -52.26 -24.26
C THR A 18 17.92 -51.62 -24.36
N GLN A 19 18.14 -50.78 -25.39
CA GLN A 19 19.30 -49.88 -25.37
C GLN A 19 19.06 -48.77 -24.34
N PRO A 20 19.98 -48.57 -23.36
CA PRO A 20 19.88 -47.44 -22.46
C PRO A 20 20.03 -46.15 -23.25
N LEU A 21 19.07 -45.25 -23.06
CA LEU A 21 19.06 -43.85 -23.48
C LEU A 21 20.49 -43.25 -23.43
N PRO A 22 20.96 -42.54 -24.47
CA PRO A 22 22.39 -42.39 -24.76
C PRO A 22 23.15 -41.79 -23.58
N SER A 23 24.10 -42.55 -23.05
CA SER A 23 25.02 -42.18 -21.97
C SER A 23 25.72 -40.83 -22.18
N LYS A 24 25.86 -40.36 -23.44
CA LYS A 24 26.39 -39.04 -23.78
C LYS A 24 25.49 -37.88 -23.31
N LEU A 25 24.18 -38.05 -23.28
CA LEU A 25 23.22 -37.05 -22.79
C LEU A 25 23.30 -36.94 -21.26
N GLN A 26 23.39 -38.07 -20.55
CA GLN A 26 23.62 -38.09 -19.10
C GLN A 26 25.01 -37.56 -18.71
N LEU A 27 26.05 -37.86 -19.50
CA LEU A 27 27.40 -37.31 -19.28
C LEU A 27 27.46 -35.81 -19.59
N GLY A 28 26.71 -35.35 -20.59
CA GLY A 28 26.53 -33.93 -20.92
C GLY A 28 25.81 -33.18 -19.81
N LEU A 29 24.67 -33.72 -19.33
CA LEU A 29 23.91 -33.17 -18.20
C LEU A 29 24.74 -33.13 -16.92
N SER A 30 25.52 -34.17 -16.59
CA SER A 30 26.35 -34.18 -15.38
C SER A 30 27.51 -33.19 -15.44
N LYS A 31 28.10 -32.95 -16.63
CA LYS A 31 29.08 -31.88 -16.84
C LYS A 31 28.45 -30.49 -16.74
N LEU A 32 27.29 -30.30 -17.35
CA LEU A 32 26.52 -29.05 -17.25
C LEU A 32 26.09 -28.79 -15.79
N TRP A 33 25.66 -29.83 -15.08
CA TRP A 33 25.29 -29.79 -13.66
C TRP A 33 26.47 -29.44 -12.76
N ARG A 34 27.66 -30.00 -13.04
CA ARG A 34 28.89 -29.60 -12.32
C ARG A 34 29.25 -28.14 -12.57
N HIS A 35 29.18 -27.65 -13.80
CA HIS A 35 29.43 -26.24 -14.09
C HIS A 35 28.37 -25.32 -13.49
N PHE A 36 27.10 -25.72 -13.53
CA PHE A 36 26.01 -24.99 -12.90
C PHE A 36 26.15 -24.95 -11.38
N SER A 37 26.44 -26.09 -10.75
CA SER A 37 26.67 -26.22 -9.31
C SER A 37 27.89 -25.41 -8.84
N GLN A 38 28.99 -25.47 -9.59
CA GLN A 38 30.20 -24.66 -9.31
C GLN A 38 29.95 -23.16 -9.52
N GLY A 39 29.10 -22.79 -10.49
CA GLY A 39 28.61 -21.43 -10.67
C GLY A 39 27.77 -20.98 -9.47
N PHE A 40 26.77 -21.78 -9.09
CA PHE A 40 25.85 -21.52 -7.98
C PHE A 40 26.57 -21.36 -6.62
N ALA A 41 27.67 -22.10 -6.41
CA ALA A 41 28.50 -21.98 -5.22
C ALA A 41 29.27 -20.64 -5.15
N LYS A 42 29.56 -20.00 -6.29
CA LYS A 42 30.26 -18.71 -6.37
C LYS A 42 29.33 -17.49 -6.31
N LEU A 43 28.01 -17.69 -6.35
CA LEU A 43 27.02 -16.61 -6.29
C LEU A 43 26.85 -16.09 -4.86
N SER A 44 26.72 -14.76 -4.71
CA SER A 44 26.36 -14.14 -3.44
C SER A 44 24.94 -14.53 -3.00
N PHE A 45 24.63 -14.38 -1.71
CA PHE A 45 23.30 -14.69 -1.19
C PHE A 45 22.20 -13.89 -1.91
N ALA A 46 22.40 -12.59 -2.14
CA ALA A 46 21.49 -11.75 -2.92
C ALA A 46 21.34 -12.25 -4.38
N GLN A 47 22.43 -12.68 -5.02
CA GLN A 47 22.39 -13.22 -6.39
C GLN A 47 21.57 -14.52 -6.49
N LYS A 48 21.61 -15.37 -5.47
CA LYS A 48 20.77 -16.58 -5.41
C LYS A 48 19.29 -16.21 -5.32
N LEU A 49 18.95 -15.22 -4.50
CA LEU A 49 17.57 -14.73 -4.37
C LEU A 49 17.05 -14.11 -5.67
N TYR A 50 17.88 -13.35 -6.40
CA TYR A 50 17.50 -12.85 -7.72
C TYR A 50 17.23 -13.97 -8.74
N LEU A 51 17.99 -15.06 -8.70
CA LEU A 51 17.72 -16.21 -9.57
C LEU A 51 16.42 -16.92 -9.19
N ILE A 52 16.14 -17.06 -7.89
CA ILE A 52 14.86 -17.61 -7.41
C ILE A 52 13.72 -16.72 -7.91
N ALA A 53 13.80 -15.40 -7.71
CA ALA A 53 12.79 -14.46 -8.21
C ALA A 53 12.61 -14.56 -9.72
N LEU A 54 13.69 -14.70 -10.49
CA LEU A 54 13.63 -14.85 -11.94
C LEU A 54 12.97 -16.16 -12.38
N ILE A 55 13.22 -17.27 -11.67
CA ILE A 55 12.57 -18.56 -11.94
C ILE A 55 11.08 -18.49 -11.59
N LEU A 56 10.72 -17.88 -10.46
CA LEU A 56 9.32 -17.66 -10.11
C LEU A 56 8.62 -16.74 -11.12
N ALA A 57 9.31 -15.77 -11.71
CA ALA A 57 8.73 -14.87 -12.71
C ALA A 57 8.24 -15.59 -13.98
N PHE A 58 8.80 -16.75 -14.32
CA PHE A 58 8.30 -17.59 -15.41
C PHE A 58 6.97 -18.30 -15.07
N SER A 59 6.62 -18.38 -13.78
CA SER A 59 5.34 -18.89 -13.31
C SER A 59 4.40 -17.71 -13.05
N SER A 60 3.65 -17.30 -14.09
CA SER A 60 2.79 -16.09 -14.13
C SER A 60 1.91 -15.90 -12.88
N ASN A 61 1.45 -17.00 -12.27
CA ASN A 61 0.44 -17.00 -11.20
C ASN A 61 0.90 -16.37 -9.87
N TRP A 62 2.20 -16.08 -9.68
CA TRP A 62 2.74 -15.63 -8.38
C TRP A 62 3.54 -14.32 -8.47
N MET A 63 3.19 -13.42 -9.39
CA MET A 63 3.95 -12.17 -9.64
C MET A 63 4.14 -11.30 -8.38
N GLY A 64 3.17 -11.28 -7.46
CA GLY A 64 3.31 -10.59 -6.17
C GLY A 64 4.41 -11.19 -5.27
N GLN A 65 4.57 -12.51 -5.26
CA GLN A 65 5.65 -13.16 -4.52
C GLN A 65 7.01 -12.91 -5.17
N VAL A 66 7.06 -12.82 -6.50
CA VAL A 66 8.26 -12.43 -7.24
C VAL A 66 8.73 -11.05 -6.79
N ALA A 67 7.81 -10.08 -6.71
CA ALA A 67 8.12 -8.73 -6.23
C ALA A 67 8.65 -8.74 -4.79
N LEU A 68 8.03 -9.50 -3.89
CA LEU A 68 8.47 -9.62 -2.50
C LEU A 68 9.89 -10.20 -2.39
N VAL A 69 10.17 -11.30 -3.09
CA VAL A 69 11.50 -11.92 -3.09
C VAL A 69 12.54 -10.98 -3.71
N ALA A 70 12.17 -10.24 -4.76
CA ALA A 70 13.04 -9.25 -5.39
C ALA A 70 13.38 -8.09 -4.43
N VAL A 71 12.40 -7.58 -3.68
CA VAL A 71 12.62 -6.54 -2.67
C VAL A 71 13.57 -7.02 -1.57
N ILE A 72 13.41 -8.25 -1.08
CA ILE A 72 14.31 -8.85 -0.08
C ILE A 72 15.73 -8.97 -0.63
N ALA A 73 15.87 -9.46 -1.87
CA ALA A 73 17.16 -9.59 -2.54
C ALA A 73 17.87 -8.23 -2.67
N MET A 74 17.13 -7.19 -3.06
CA MET A 74 17.62 -5.81 -3.15
C MET A 74 18.05 -5.29 -1.78
N ALA A 75 17.21 -5.43 -0.74
CA ALA A 75 17.53 -4.95 0.61
C ALA A 75 18.84 -5.53 1.14
N ILE A 76 19.04 -6.85 1.01
CA ILE A 76 20.27 -7.54 1.42
C ILE A 76 21.49 -7.01 0.66
N GLU A 77 21.33 -6.77 -0.64
CA GLU A 77 22.42 -6.28 -1.46
C GLU A 77 22.85 -4.85 -1.11
N PHE A 78 21.89 -4.02 -0.71
CA PHE A 78 22.13 -2.62 -0.36
C PHE A 78 22.53 -2.41 1.10
N TRP A 79 22.28 -3.38 1.95
CA TRP A 79 22.71 -3.37 3.34
C TRP A 79 24.17 -2.92 3.55
N PRO A 80 25.20 -3.49 2.88
CA PRO A 80 26.59 -3.05 3.06
C PRO A 80 26.87 -1.63 2.55
N VAL A 81 26.08 -1.13 1.58
CA VAL A 81 26.19 0.26 1.11
C VAL A 81 25.61 1.19 2.16
N PHE A 82 24.45 0.83 2.72
CA PHE A 82 23.82 1.54 3.81
C PHE A 82 24.74 1.62 5.04
N GLU A 83 25.35 0.51 5.47
CA GLU A 83 26.30 0.52 6.60
C GLU A 83 27.47 1.49 6.36
N ARG A 84 28.02 1.51 5.14
CA ARG A 84 29.11 2.44 4.80
C ARG A 84 28.67 3.90 4.89
N VAL A 85 27.45 4.21 4.44
CA VAL A 85 26.87 5.56 4.55
C VAL A 85 26.59 5.89 6.01
N TRP A 86 26.01 4.96 6.78
CA TRP A 86 25.67 5.13 8.19
C TRP A 86 26.90 5.40 9.07
N HIS A 87 28.02 4.75 8.79
CA HIS A 87 29.26 4.97 9.55
C HIS A 87 30.05 6.21 9.09
N SER A 88 29.75 6.77 7.92
CA SER A 88 30.38 7.99 7.42
C SER A 88 29.81 9.24 8.08
N LEU A 89 30.66 10.22 8.41
CA LEU A 89 30.24 11.50 9.00
C LEU A 89 29.26 12.25 8.08
N ALA A 90 29.60 12.35 6.80
CA ALA A 90 28.75 13.00 5.80
C ALA A 90 27.43 12.24 5.60
N GLY A 91 27.48 10.90 5.65
CA GLY A 91 26.29 10.07 5.50
C GLY A 91 25.32 10.24 6.68
N LYS A 92 25.81 10.31 7.92
CA LYS A 92 24.98 10.61 9.09
C LYS A 92 24.29 11.97 8.97
N ALA A 93 25.02 13.01 8.55
CA ALA A 93 24.44 14.34 8.38
C ALA A 93 23.30 14.33 7.34
N VAL A 94 23.51 13.66 6.20
CA VAL A 94 22.49 13.52 5.14
C VAL A 94 21.29 12.71 5.62
N LEU A 95 21.51 11.60 6.34
CA LEU A 95 20.43 10.78 6.88
C LEU A 95 19.59 11.54 7.93
N LEU A 96 20.23 12.33 8.80
CA LEU A 96 19.52 13.17 9.76
C LEU A 96 18.70 14.28 9.08
N LEU A 97 19.24 14.91 8.03
CA LEU A 97 18.48 15.86 7.22
C LEU A 97 17.25 15.20 6.60
N PHE A 98 17.41 14.02 6.00
CA PHE A 98 16.31 13.28 5.38
C PHE A 98 15.25 12.87 6.41
N TYR A 99 15.67 12.41 7.59
CA TYR A 99 14.77 12.09 8.70
C TYR A 99 13.98 13.32 9.17
N ALA A 100 14.63 14.47 9.29
CA ALA A 100 13.95 15.72 9.65
C ALA A 100 12.92 16.13 8.59
N ILE A 101 13.23 15.96 7.30
CA ILE A 101 12.27 16.23 6.21
C ILE A 101 11.04 15.33 6.35
N ILE A 102 11.24 14.01 6.47
CA ILE A 102 10.14 13.05 6.62
C ILE A 102 9.30 13.34 7.86
N ALA A 103 9.94 13.64 8.99
CA ALA A 103 9.23 13.96 10.22
C ALA A 103 8.30 15.17 10.04
N ASN A 104 8.74 16.23 9.37
CA ASN A 104 7.90 17.39 9.08
C ASN A 104 6.73 17.06 8.15
N PHE A 105 6.95 16.23 7.12
CA PHE A 105 5.86 15.75 6.26
C PHE A 105 4.84 14.90 7.02
N ALA A 106 5.29 13.97 7.85
CA ALA A 106 4.40 13.14 8.67
C ALA A 106 3.58 13.98 9.66
N LEU A 107 4.19 15.02 10.25
CA LEU A 107 3.53 15.95 11.17
C LEU A 107 2.43 16.76 10.45
N GLY A 108 2.73 17.28 9.26
CA GLY A 108 1.75 17.99 8.43
C GLY A 108 0.61 17.10 7.94
N TRP A 109 0.93 15.88 7.49
CA TRP A 109 -0.06 14.90 7.03
C TRP A 109 -1.03 14.49 8.13
N SER A 110 -0.50 14.22 9.34
CA SER A 110 -1.35 13.94 10.51
C SER A 110 -2.33 15.07 10.81
N GLY A 111 -1.86 16.33 10.69
CA GLY A 111 -2.70 17.52 10.84
C GLY A 111 -3.83 17.58 9.82
N ALA A 112 -3.54 17.25 8.56
CA ALA A 112 -4.54 17.19 7.51
C ALA A 112 -5.62 16.13 7.79
N ILE A 113 -5.24 14.93 8.22
CA ILE A 113 -6.20 13.85 8.53
C ILE A 113 -7.07 14.20 9.73
N VAL A 114 -6.51 14.78 10.80
CA VAL A 114 -7.31 15.18 11.96
C VAL A 114 -8.28 16.30 11.60
N ASN A 115 -7.85 17.28 10.79
CA ASN A 115 -8.73 18.32 10.29
C ASN A 115 -9.87 17.74 9.44
N GLU A 116 -9.59 16.79 8.56
CA GLU A 116 -10.61 16.08 7.76
C GLU A 116 -11.65 15.38 8.65
N VAL A 117 -11.21 14.69 9.71
CA VAL A 117 -12.11 13.92 10.59
C VAL A 117 -12.98 14.83 11.46
N VAL A 118 -12.40 15.90 12.00
CA VAL A 118 -13.02 16.73 13.05
C VAL A 118 -13.67 18.00 12.47
N GLY A 119 -13.25 18.44 11.29
CA GLY A 119 -13.76 19.63 10.61
C GLY A 119 -13.24 20.97 11.15
N VAL A 120 -12.23 20.95 12.03
CA VAL A 120 -11.57 22.14 12.58
C VAL A 120 -10.05 21.95 12.57
N SER A 121 -9.30 23.04 12.77
CA SER A 121 -7.84 22.98 12.85
C SER A 121 -7.37 21.96 13.89
N ALA A 122 -6.46 21.07 13.48
CA ALA A 122 -5.84 20.07 14.35
C ALA A 122 -5.00 20.68 15.48
N SER A 123 -4.70 22.00 15.43
CA SER A 123 -4.01 22.72 16.50
C SER A 123 -4.77 22.78 17.82
N HIS A 124 -6.08 22.50 17.82
CA HIS A 124 -6.88 22.41 19.04
C HIS A 124 -7.00 20.97 19.58
N LEU A 125 -6.37 20.00 18.92
CA LEU A 125 -6.45 18.58 19.23
C LEU A 125 -5.07 17.94 19.30
N ASP A 126 -4.24 18.38 20.25
CA ASP A 126 -2.84 17.97 20.37
C ASP A 126 -2.69 16.46 20.60
N TYR A 127 -3.54 15.83 21.42
CA TYR A 127 -3.41 14.39 21.69
C TYR A 127 -3.88 13.56 20.51
N THR A 128 -4.97 13.97 19.86
CA THR A 128 -5.51 13.31 18.66
C THR A 128 -4.54 13.43 17.48
N HIS A 129 -3.89 14.59 17.33
CA HIS A 129 -2.84 14.81 16.34
C HIS A 129 -1.63 13.89 16.56
N ASN A 130 -1.17 13.76 17.80
CA ASN A 130 -0.07 12.86 18.15
C ASN A 130 -0.45 11.39 17.94
N LEU A 131 -1.67 10.99 18.28
CA LEU A 131 -2.17 9.64 18.01
C LEU A 131 -2.19 9.34 16.51
N ALA A 132 -2.67 10.29 15.70
CA ALA A 132 -2.68 10.15 14.25
C ALA A 132 -1.25 9.94 13.71
N ILE A 133 -0.25 10.68 14.21
CA ILE A 133 1.16 10.43 13.84
C ILE A 133 1.55 8.98 14.17
N LEU A 134 1.28 8.51 15.39
CA LEU A 134 1.65 7.16 15.83
C LEU A 134 0.98 6.06 14.99
N LEU A 135 -0.29 6.26 14.63
CA LEU A 135 -1.06 5.29 13.87
C LEU A 135 -0.64 5.21 12.40
N TYR A 136 -0.27 6.35 11.80
CA TYR A 136 0.19 6.43 10.42
C TYR A 136 1.71 6.22 10.24
N MET A 137 2.52 6.30 11.31
CA MET A 137 3.99 6.13 11.23
C MET A 137 4.42 4.80 10.57
N PRO A 138 3.81 3.64 10.86
CA PRO A 138 4.16 2.39 10.18
C PRO A 138 3.92 2.45 8.67
N ALA A 139 2.81 3.03 8.24
CA ALA A 139 2.51 3.21 6.81
C ALA A 139 3.50 4.17 6.15
N TRP A 140 3.83 5.29 6.80
CA TRP A 140 4.85 6.24 6.33
C TRP A 140 6.23 5.60 6.20
N PHE A 141 6.61 4.75 7.16
CA PHE A 141 7.88 4.02 7.09
C PHE A 141 7.94 3.09 5.88
N LEU A 142 6.85 2.37 5.59
CA LEU A 142 6.75 1.52 4.40
C LEU A 142 6.81 2.35 3.11
N MET A 143 6.07 3.45 3.04
CA MET A 143 6.03 4.35 1.89
C MET A 143 7.42 4.92 1.58
N VAL A 144 8.09 5.50 2.58
CA VAL A 144 9.45 6.06 2.43
C VAL A 144 10.43 4.98 2.02
N SER A 145 10.37 3.80 2.65
CA SER A 145 11.25 2.67 2.30
C SER A 145 11.05 2.26 0.85
N ALA A 146 9.81 2.22 0.37
CA ALA A 146 9.50 1.90 -1.02
C ALA A 146 10.02 2.97 -1.99
N ILE A 147 9.87 4.26 -1.67
CA ILE A 147 10.42 5.37 -2.47
C ILE A 147 11.95 5.29 -2.52
N VAL A 148 12.61 5.05 -1.40
CA VAL A 148 14.07 4.91 -1.34
C VAL A 148 14.55 3.71 -2.15
N LEU A 149 13.86 2.57 -2.05
CA LEU A 149 14.15 1.39 -2.85
C LEU A 149 13.96 1.67 -4.35
N LEU A 150 12.89 2.37 -4.73
CA LEU A 150 12.65 2.79 -6.12
C LEU A 150 13.76 3.72 -6.62
N ALA A 151 14.14 4.73 -5.82
CA ALA A 151 15.21 5.65 -6.17
C ALA A 151 16.55 4.92 -6.34
N LEU A 152 16.87 3.99 -5.43
CA LEU A 152 18.08 3.19 -5.48
C LEU A 152 18.10 2.28 -6.72
N GLN A 153 16.94 1.74 -7.08
CA GLN A 153 16.78 0.91 -8.25
C GLN A 153 16.96 1.69 -9.57
N LEU A 154 16.71 3.00 -9.56
CA LEU A 154 16.98 3.90 -10.70
C LEU A 154 18.43 4.40 -10.73
N ILE A 155 19.03 4.72 -9.58
CA ILE A 155 20.37 5.32 -9.50
C ILE A 155 21.45 4.36 -10.04
N ILE A 156 21.34 3.06 -9.77
CA ILE A 156 22.36 2.07 -10.14
C ILE A 156 22.47 1.82 -11.65
N PRO A 157 21.37 1.61 -12.40
CA PRO A 157 21.44 1.55 -13.86
C PRO A 157 21.95 2.84 -14.46
N ILE A 158 21.51 3.99 -13.96
CA ILE A 158 22.00 5.29 -14.43
C ILE A 158 23.52 5.39 -14.20
N TYR A 159 24.01 5.01 -13.02
CA TYR A 159 25.43 4.99 -12.70
C TYR A 159 26.25 4.08 -13.63
N LEU A 160 25.75 2.89 -13.96
CA LEU A 160 26.45 1.97 -14.85
C LEU A 160 26.43 2.44 -16.31
N VAL A 161 25.33 3.04 -16.78
CA VAL A 161 25.25 3.68 -18.10
C VAL A 161 26.21 4.86 -18.18
N LEU A 162 26.27 5.69 -17.14
CA LEU A 162 27.20 6.82 -17.06
C LEU A 162 28.66 6.35 -17.14
N ILE A 163 29.02 5.29 -16.42
CA ILE A 163 30.36 4.68 -16.54
C ILE A 163 30.60 4.12 -17.93
N PHE A 164 29.61 3.49 -18.56
CA PHE A 164 29.75 3.00 -19.93
C PHE A 164 30.03 4.14 -20.92
N LEU A 165 29.36 5.29 -20.75
CA LEU A 165 29.57 6.50 -21.55
C LEU A 165 30.90 7.21 -21.26
N LEU A 166 31.38 7.17 -20.00
CA LEU A 166 32.66 7.75 -19.59
C LEU A 166 33.86 6.83 -19.86
N LYS A 167 33.63 5.55 -20.13
CA LYS A 167 34.67 4.58 -20.46
C LYS A 167 35.49 4.94 -21.72
N PRO A 168 34.91 5.42 -22.84
CA PRO A 168 35.70 5.91 -23.96
C PRO A 168 36.56 7.14 -23.61
N LEU A 169 36.22 7.87 -22.54
CA LEU A 169 36.96 9.04 -22.06
C LEU A 169 38.07 8.68 -21.02
N GLY A 170 38.31 7.38 -20.76
CA GLY A 170 39.39 6.93 -19.90
C GLY A 170 39.13 7.01 -18.39
N VAL A 171 37.91 7.33 -17.96
CA VAL A 171 37.55 7.42 -16.54
C VAL A 171 37.46 6.03 -15.90
N LYS A 172 38.19 5.82 -14.79
CA LYS A 172 38.17 4.55 -14.05
C LYS A 172 36.88 4.44 -13.22
N SER A 173 36.20 3.30 -13.32
CA SER A 173 34.98 2.99 -12.55
C SER A 173 35.24 3.08 -11.04
N LEU A 174 34.46 3.88 -10.32
CA LEU A 174 34.35 3.78 -8.86
C LEU A 174 33.78 2.39 -8.49
N ARG A 175 34.34 1.74 -7.47
CA ARG A 175 33.86 0.43 -6.98
C ARG A 175 32.77 0.65 -5.94
N LEU A 176 31.52 0.81 -6.38
CA LEU A 176 30.39 1.02 -5.46
C LEU A 176 29.99 -0.27 -4.73
N THR A 177 30.01 -1.41 -5.44
CA THR A 177 29.67 -2.75 -4.94
C THR A 177 30.89 -3.69 -4.92
N SER A 178 30.98 -4.55 -3.89
CA SER A 178 32.13 -5.43 -3.63
C SER A 178 32.18 -6.70 -4.50
N HIS A 179 31.10 -7.02 -5.22
CA HIS A 179 30.97 -8.28 -5.94
C HIS A 179 31.55 -8.20 -7.36
N THR A 180 32.58 -9.01 -7.64
CA THR A 180 33.43 -8.90 -8.84
C THR A 180 33.06 -9.85 -9.98
N SER A 181 32.51 -11.05 -9.71
CA SER A 181 32.40 -12.10 -10.74
C SER A 181 31.27 -11.95 -11.76
N PHE A 182 30.12 -11.34 -11.40
CA PHE A 182 28.90 -11.36 -12.26
C PHE A 182 28.20 -10.00 -12.39
N ARG A 183 28.93 -8.90 -12.27
CA ARG A 183 28.36 -7.54 -12.22
C ARG A 183 27.44 -7.19 -13.40
N LYS A 184 27.76 -7.63 -14.62
CA LYS A 184 26.97 -7.31 -15.82
C LYS A 184 25.69 -8.13 -15.96
N THR A 185 25.72 -9.42 -15.62
CA THR A 185 24.56 -10.31 -15.76
C THR A 185 23.57 -10.08 -14.64
N THR A 186 24.04 -9.90 -13.40
CA THR A 186 23.17 -9.51 -12.28
C THR A 186 22.50 -8.16 -12.54
N PHE A 187 23.16 -7.26 -13.26
CA PHE A 187 22.57 -5.97 -13.64
C PHE A 187 21.37 -6.11 -14.59
N LEU A 188 21.45 -6.94 -15.63
CA LEU A 188 20.31 -7.16 -16.54
C LEU A 188 19.13 -7.80 -15.81
N ILE A 189 19.39 -8.79 -14.96
CA ILE A 189 18.36 -9.42 -14.13
C ILE A 189 17.69 -8.40 -13.21
N ARG A 190 18.45 -7.45 -12.66
CA ARG A 190 17.90 -6.36 -11.84
C ARG A 190 16.99 -5.45 -12.62
N ILE A 191 17.32 -5.06 -13.85
CA ILE A 191 16.44 -4.19 -14.64
C ILE A 191 15.08 -4.86 -14.84
N VAL A 192 15.07 -6.16 -15.17
CA VAL A 192 13.82 -6.92 -15.35
C VAL A 192 13.04 -7.04 -14.04
N LEU A 193 13.69 -7.42 -12.94
CA LEU A 193 13.01 -7.54 -11.64
C LEU A 193 12.58 -6.18 -11.09
N ALA A 194 13.31 -5.11 -11.40
CA ALA A 194 12.95 -3.75 -11.05
C ALA A 194 11.68 -3.28 -11.72
N SER A 195 11.51 -3.57 -13.02
CA SER A 195 10.24 -3.25 -13.69
C SER A 195 9.07 -3.98 -13.05
N VAL A 196 9.26 -5.23 -12.62
CA VAL A 196 8.22 -6.00 -11.90
C VAL A 196 7.91 -5.35 -10.53
N VAL A 197 8.94 -5.01 -9.76
CA VAL A 197 8.76 -4.33 -8.46
C VAL A 197 8.11 -2.95 -8.65
N LEU A 198 8.52 -2.19 -9.67
CA LEU A 198 8.00 -0.86 -9.95
C LEU A 198 6.54 -0.91 -10.42
N TYR A 199 6.16 -1.92 -11.21
CA TYR A 199 4.77 -2.18 -11.56
C TYR A 199 3.91 -2.43 -10.31
N HIS A 200 4.32 -3.35 -9.44
CA HIS A 200 3.60 -3.64 -8.20
C HIS A 200 3.59 -2.46 -7.21
N LEU A 201 4.65 -1.65 -7.21
CA LEU A 201 4.70 -0.44 -6.40
C LEU A 201 3.81 0.67 -6.98
N SER A 202 3.74 0.81 -8.30
CA SER A 202 2.85 1.77 -8.97
C SER A 202 1.38 1.43 -8.72
N LEU A 203 1.02 0.15 -8.71
CA LEU A 203 -0.31 -0.32 -8.31
C LEU A 203 -0.67 0.10 -6.87
N LEU A 204 0.33 0.17 -5.99
CA LEU A 204 0.16 0.61 -4.61
C LEU A 204 0.00 2.14 -4.49
N ILE A 205 0.73 2.91 -5.32
CA ILE A 205 0.80 4.39 -5.28
C ILE A 205 -0.33 5.04 -6.08
N ASP A 206 -0.63 4.56 -7.28
CA ASP A 206 -1.63 5.13 -8.21
C ASP A 206 -3.06 5.10 -7.65
N LEU A 207 -3.29 4.18 -6.72
CA LEU A 207 -4.52 4.10 -5.94
C LEU A 207 -4.65 5.27 -4.95
N GLU A 208 -3.55 5.84 -4.45
CA GLU A 208 -3.54 7.02 -3.56
C GLU A 208 -3.97 8.27 -4.35
N GLY A 209 -3.38 8.47 -5.53
CA GLY A 209 -3.69 9.60 -6.41
C GLY A 209 -5.11 9.56 -6.97
N SER A 210 -5.61 8.38 -7.38
CA SER A 210 -6.99 8.24 -7.89
C SER A 210 -8.05 8.59 -6.83
N ILE A 211 -7.73 8.42 -5.54
CA ILE A 211 -8.62 8.80 -4.44
C ILE A 211 -8.52 10.31 -4.20
N GLU A 212 -7.33 10.91 -4.17
CA GLU A 212 -7.20 12.38 -4.06
C GLU A 212 -7.91 13.12 -5.20
N THR A 213 -7.83 12.64 -6.45
CA THR A 213 -8.57 13.22 -7.58
C THR A 213 -10.07 13.00 -7.45
N SER A 214 -10.51 11.82 -6.99
CA SER A 214 -11.93 11.55 -6.74
C SER A 214 -12.49 12.41 -5.59
N PHE A 215 -11.68 12.73 -4.58
CA PHE A 215 -12.03 13.65 -3.50
C PHE A 215 -12.06 15.10 -3.99
N ALA A 216 -11.11 15.53 -4.84
CA ALA A 216 -11.12 16.85 -5.46
C ALA A 216 -12.37 17.06 -6.35
N ASP A 217 -12.77 16.03 -7.10
CA ASP A 217 -14.00 16.02 -7.90
C ASP A 217 -15.27 16.03 -7.03
N LEU A 218 -15.26 15.37 -5.87
CA LEU A 218 -16.39 15.36 -4.92
C LEU A 218 -16.54 16.73 -4.20
N ILE A 219 -15.42 17.39 -3.89
CA ILE A 219 -15.41 18.75 -3.34
C ILE A 219 -15.94 19.76 -4.37
N THR A 220 -15.51 19.66 -5.63
CA THR A 220 -16.03 20.54 -6.71
C THR A 220 -17.50 20.26 -7.03
N ALA A 221 -17.95 19.00 -6.98
CA ALA A 221 -19.37 18.66 -7.14
C ALA A 221 -20.24 19.17 -5.98
N SER A 222 -19.71 19.20 -4.75
CA SER A 222 -20.41 19.74 -3.58
C SER A 222 -20.61 21.26 -3.63
N GLN A 223 -19.70 21.99 -4.29
CA GLN A 223 -19.83 23.44 -4.51
C GLN A 223 -20.89 23.81 -5.56
N GLN A 224 -21.17 22.94 -6.53
CA GLN A 224 -22.22 23.19 -7.53
C GLN A 224 -23.65 22.92 -7.01
N THR A 225 -23.80 22.21 -5.89
CA THR A 225 -25.13 21.85 -5.35
C THR A 225 -25.75 22.97 -4.49
N SER A 226 -25.01 24.04 -4.18
CA SER A 226 -25.51 25.12 -3.30
C SER A 226 -26.25 26.26 -4.00
N GLU A 227 -26.43 26.25 -5.34
CA GLU A 227 -27.06 27.37 -6.06
C GLU A 227 -28.45 27.09 -6.69
N GLN A 228 -29.04 25.89 -6.54
CA GLN A 228 -30.39 25.67 -7.06
C GLN A 228 -31.35 24.90 -6.14
N ARG A 229 -32.44 25.63 -5.82
CA ARG A 229 -33.80 25.23 -5.41
C ARG A 229 -34.11 25.12 -3.91
N ALA A 230 -34.70 26.21 -3.42
CA ALA A 230 -35.78 26.18 -2.45
C ALA A 230 -37.01 25.47 -3.04
N ILE A 231 -37.50 24.40 -2.38
CA ILE A 231 -38.89 23.92 -2.44
C ILE A 231 -39.25 23.41 -1.03
N GLU A 232 -40.41 23.85 -0.52
CA GLU A 232 -40.99 23.56 0.80
C GLU A 232 -41.29 22.07 1.05
N PRO A 233 -41.36 21.61 2.33
CA PRO A 233 -41.70 20.22 2.67
C PRO A 233 -43.22 20.03 2.82
N ALA A 234 -43.79 19.07 2.09
CA ALA A 234 -45.12 18.56 2.35
C ALA A 234 -45.06 17.24 3.13
N LEU A 235 -45.75 17.26 4.28
CA LEU A 235 -45.99 16.19 5.24
C LEU A 235 -46.74 14.99 4.61
N GLY A 236 -46.32 13.76 4.89
CA GLY A 236 -47.01 12.54 4.47
C GLY A 236 -46.78 11.36 5.43
N LEU A 237 -47.89 10.85 5.97
CA LEU A 237 -48.12 9.86 7.03
C LEU A 237 -47.23 8.60 7.15
N ILE A 238 -47.09 8.19 8.41
CA ILE A 238 -46.67 6.88 8.96
C ILE A 238 -47.86 5.89 8.96
N PRO A 239 -47.63 4.56 8.86
CA PRO A 239 -48.07 3.64 9.94
C PRO A 239 -46.91 2.67 10.31
N ASP A 240 -46.39 2.71 11.54
CA ASP A 240 -46.80 1.98 12.75
C ASP A 240 -46.85 0.45 12.60
N ALA A 241 -45.94 -0.25 13.29
CA ALA A 241 -46.29 -1.15 14.40
C ALA A 241 -45.11 -2.07 14.81
N THR A 242 -44.63 -1.85 16.03
CA THR A 242 -44.27 -2.84 17.07
C THR A 242 -43.15 -3.89 16.85
N GLY A 243 -42.02 -3.66 17.53
CA GLY A 243 -41.69 -4.36 18.79
C GLY A 243 -40.96 -5.72 18.72
N GLY A 244 -39.76 -5.79 19.32
CA GLY A 244 -39.18 -7.05 19.77
C GLY A 244 -37.65 -7.14 19.76
N THR A 245 -37.05 -6.80 20.90
CA THR A 245 -35.65 -6.98 21.29
C THR A 245 -35.01 -8.30 20.84
N LYS A 246 -33.81 -8.22 20.24
CA LYS A 246 -32.65 -9.14 20.43
C LYS A 246 -31.44 -8.61 19.65
N ALA A 247 -30.31 -8.47 20.33
CA ALA A 247 -29.02 -8.19 19.70
C ALA A 247 -28.62 -9.33 18.75
N PRO A 248 -27.98 -9.02 17.61
CA PRO A 248 -26.80 -9.78 17.17
C PRO A 248 -25.65 -8.81 16.83
N ALA A 249 -24.46 -9.03 17.37
CA ALA A 249 -23.41 -9.86 16.77
C ALA A 249 -22.90 -9.27 15.44
N LEU A 250 -21.62 -8.92 15.47
CA LEU A 250 -20.79 -8.33 14.43
C LEU A 250 -20.80 -9.22 13.17
N ASP A 251 -21.60 -8.88 12.17
CA ASP A 251 -21.52 -9.51 10.84
C ASP A 251 -20.87 -8.55 9.86
N LEU A 252 -19.67 -8.93 9.43
CA LEU A 252 -18.82 -8.27 8.46
C LEU A 252 -19.46 -8.46 7.06
N VAL A 253 -20.42 -7.62 6.72
CA VAL A 253 -21.06 -7.68 5.40
C VAL A 253 -20.10 -7.14 4.34
N LEU A 254 -19.57 -8.06 3.54
CA LEU A 254 -18.93 -7.80 2.26
C LEU A 254 -19.95 -7.11 1.33
N ILE A 255 -19.91 -5.78 1.25
CA ILE A 255 -20.74 -5.03 0.30
C ILE A 255 -20.13 -5.21 -1.10
N LYS A 256 -20.76 -6.05 -1.91
CA LYS A 256 -20.52 -6.14 -3.36
C LYS A 256 -21.38 -5.05 -4.02
N PRO A 257 -20.81 -4.07 -4.77
CA PRO A 257 -21.64 -3.10 -5.46
C PRO A 257 -22.30 -3.77 -6.66
N THR A 258 -23.63 -3.70 -6.69
CA THR A 258 -24.47 -4.16 -7.81
C THR A 258 -24.25 -3.20 -8.99
N LEU A 259 -23.71 -3.72 -10.09
CA LEU A 259 -23.69 -3.01 -11.36
C LEU A 259 -25.04 -3.26 -12.04
N GLU A 260 -25.91 -2.24 -12.05
CA GLU A 260 -27.05 -2.20 -12.97
C GLU A 260 -26.55 -1.89 -14.37
N ASN A 261 -26.98 -2.74 -15.31
CA ASN A 261 -26.57 -2.78 -16.69
C ASN A 261 -27.59 -2.02 -17.54
N ASP A 262 -27.17 -0.92 -18.17
CA ASP A 262 -27.93 -0.32 -19.26
C ASP A 262 -27.06 -0.26 -20.53
N GLN A 263 -27.57 -0.88 -21.58
CA GLN A 263 -26.86 -1.26 -22.79
C GLN A 263 -26.71 -0.09 -23.77
N GLY A 264 -25.53 0.01 -24.40
CA GLY A 264 -25.44 0.58 -25.75
C GLY A 264 -24.14 1.29 -26.11
N ALA A 265 -23.05 0.53 -26.32
CA ALA A 265 -22.00 0.83 -27.32
C ALA A 265 -20.87 -0.20 -27.22
N ASN A 266 -20.55 -0.87 -28.34
CA ASN A 266 -19.35 -1.68 -28.60
C ASN A 266 -18.45 -2.01 -27.38
N ALA A 267 -18.90 -2.91 -26.52
CA ALA A 267 -18.07 -3.42 -25.44
C ALA A 267 -17.07 -4.42 -26.04
N ARG A 268 -15.81 -3.99 -26.13
CA ARG A 268 -14.67 -4.89 -26.34
C ARG A 268 -14.73 -5.91 -25.19
N VAL A 269 -14.90 -7.20 -25.50
CA VAL A 269 -14.87 -8.25 -24.47
C VAL A 269 -13.49 -8.19 -23.82
N PRO A 270 -13.39 -7.84 -22.52
CA PRO A 270 -12.10 -7.78 -21.85
C PRO A 270 -11.48 -9.17 -21.84
N SER A 271 -10.19 -9.24 -22.12
CA SER A 271 -9.42 -10.47 -22.05
C SER A 271 -9.37 -11.00 -20.61
N THR A 272 -9.19 -12.30 -20.45
CA THR A 272 -9.11 -12.95 -19.11
C THR A 272 -8.01 -12.31 -18.23
N GLU A 273 -6.92 -11.84 -18.83
CA GLU A 273 -5.83 -11.15 -18.13
C GLU A 273 -6.24 -9.76 -17.61
N GLU A 274 -7.06 -9.02 -18.36
CA GLU A 274 -7.60 -7.71 -17.93
C GLU A 274 -8.60 -7.86 -16.78
N LEU A 275 -9.43 -8.91 -16.80
CA LEU A 275 -10.38 -9.20 -15.72
C LEU A 275 -9.68 -9.54 -14.40
N GLU A 276 -8.64 -10.39 -14.45
CA GLU A 276 -7.84 -10.72 -13.27
C GLU A 276 -7.05 -9.53 -12.72
N GLU A 277 -6.64 -8.59 -13.57
CA GLU A 277 -5.97 -7.36 -13.16
C GLU A 277 -6.93 -6.41 -12.43
N GLU A 278 -8.15 -6.23 -12.94
CA GLU A 278 -9.18 -5.40 -12.34
C GLU A 278 -9.67 -5.97 -10.99
N GLU A 279 -9.85 -7.29 -10.88
CA GLU A 279 -10.20 -7.92 -9.60
C GLU A 279 -9.12 -7.71 -8.53
N ARG A 280 -7.83 -7.78 -8.90
CA ARG A 280 -6.73 -7.46 -7.97
C ARG A 280 -6.79 -6.00 -7.54
N LYS A 281 -6.93 -5.05 -8.47
CA LYS A 281 -7.07 -3.61 -8.17
C LYS A 281 -8.21 -3.35 -7.17
N GLN A 282 -9.37 -3.94 -7.42
CA GLN A 282 -10.54 -3.81 -6.54
C GLN A 282 -10.29 -4.40 -5.14
N THR A 283 -9.61 -5.55 -5.07
CA THR A 283 -9.25 -6.17 -3.80
C THR A 283 -8.36 -5.24 -2.96
N TYR A 284 -7.30 -4.68 -3.55
CA TYR A 284 -6.41 -3.74 -2.87
C TYR A 284 -7.13 -2.44 -2.45
N ALA A 285 -8.05 -1.94 -3.30
CA ALA A 285 -8.89 -0.78 -2.99
C ALA A 285 -9.76 -1.01 -1.75
N SER A 286 -10.44 -2.16 -1.68
CA SER A 286 -11.34 -2.48 -0.57
C SER A 286 -10.62 -2.53 0.78
N VAL A 287 -9.45 -3.18 0.83
CA VAL A 287 -8.64 -3.31 2.05
C VAL A 287 -8.17 -1.94 2.54
N ARG A 288 -7.74 -1.06 1.62
CA ARG A 288 -7.28 0.28 1.97
C ARG A 288 -8.40 1.16 2.49
N VAL A 289 -9.56 1.16 1.83
CA VAL A 289 -10.73 1.94 2.27
C VAL A 289 -11.16 1.51 3.66
N GLN A 290 -11.19 0.19 3.93
CA GLN A 290 -11.51 -0.34 5.25
C GLN A 290 -10.49 0.10 6.31
N TYR A 291 -9.19 -0.01 6.01
CA TYR A 291 -8.15 0.43 6.93
C TYR A 291 -8.25 1.93 7.24
N GLN A 292 -8.41 2.76 6.21
CA GLN A 292 -8.57 4.20 6.35
C GLN A 292 -9.81 4.56 7.17
N HIS A 293 -10.94 3.90 6.92
CA HIS A 293 -12.16 4.10 7.68
C HIS A 293 -11.96 3.72 9.15
N LEU A 294 -11.35 2.58 9.43
CA LEU A 294 -11.05 2.12 10.79
C LEU A 294 -10.15 3.13 11.53
N VAL A 295 -9.10 3.61 10.87
CA VAL A 295 -8.18 4.61 11.44
C VAL A 295 -8.91 5.90 11.75
N ARG A 296 -9.70 6.44 10.82
CA ARG A 296 -10.48 7.67 11.05
C ARG A 296 -11.54 7.50 12.14
N GLN A 297 -12.17 6.34 12.23
CA GLN A 297 -13.08 5.98 13.32
C GLN A 297 -12.38 5.94 14.68
N LEU A 298 -11.16 5.39 14.74
CA LEU A 298 -10.34 5.40 15.95
C LEU A 298 -9.97 6.82 16.37
N LEU A 299 -9.59 7.68 15.41
CA LEU A 299 -9.29 9.09 15.69
C LEU A 299 -10.51 9.84 16.22
N ALA A 300 -11.68 9.66 15.59
CA ALA A 300 -12.92 10.28 16.04
C ALA A 300 -13.31 9.82 17.45
N SER A 301 -13.18 8.52 17.72
CA SER A 301 -13.44 7.94 19.04
C SER A 301 -12.46 8.44 20.10
N PHE A 302 -11.19 8.60 19.73
CA PHE A 302 -10.17 9.13 20.63
C PHE A 302 -10.41 10.60 20.95
N ALA A 303 -10.71 11.42 19.94
CA ALA A 303 -11.06 12.82 20.12
C ALA A 303 -12.25 12.98 21.09
N PHE A 304 -13.30 12.17 20.94
CA PHE A 304 -14.43 12.19 21.86
C PHE A 304 -14.05 11.78 23.29
N THR A 305 -13.27 10.71 23.45
CA THR A 305 -13.07 10.05 24.75
C THR A 305 -11.94 10.66 25.58
N PHE A 306 -10.86 11.09 24.91
CA PHE A 306 -9.60 11.48 25.55
C PHE A 306 -9.22 12.94 25.34
N GLU A 307 -9.62 13.56 24.22
CA GLU A 307 -9.35 14.99 23.97
C GLU A 307 -10.47 15.88 24.51
N ALA A 308 -11.73 15.51 24.23
CA ALA A 308 -12.88 16.35 24.53
C ALA A 308 -13.32 16.25 25.99
N ASN A 309 -13.71 17.38 26.55
CA ASN A 309 -14.11 17.49 27.94
C ASN A 309 -15.60 17.14 28.12
N SER A 310 -15.89 16.24 29.06
CA SER A 310 -17.26 15.90 29.45
C SER A 310 -17.96 17.00 30.27
N ARG A 311 -17.21 18.00 30.74
CA ARG A 311 -17.69 19.19 31.45
C ARG A 311 -17.17 20.42 30.72
N SER A 312 -18.00 21.44 30.55
CA SER A 312 -17.62 22.71 29.93
C SER A 312 -18.29 23.87 30.67
N ARG A 313 -17.71 25.06 30.56
CA ARG A 313 -18.31 26.33 31.03
C ARG A 313 -19.42 26.82 30.10
N CYS A 314 -19.42 26.31 28.87
CA CYS A 314 -20.43 26.57 27.86
C CYS A 314 -21.60 25.58 27.99
N GLU A 315 -22.79 26.02 27.62
CA GLU A 315 -23.97 25.18 27.53
C GLU A 315 -23.74 24.02 26.56
N LYS A 316 -24.04 22.80 27.00
CA LYS A 316 -23.91 21.59 26.17
C LYS A 316 -24.92 20.50 26.56
N PRO A 317 -25.33 19.64 25.62
CA PRO A 317 -26.07 18.42 25.92
C PRO A 317 -25.28 17.45 26.82
N ALA A 318 -26.01 16.68 27.64
CA ALA A 318 -25.41 15.73 28.60
C ALA A 318 -24.58 14.62 27.94
N GLU A 319 -24.98 14.17 26.75
CA GLU A 319 -24.34 13.08 26.00
C GLU A 319 -23.18 13.54 25.10
N SER A 320 -22.87 14.84 25.11
CA SER A 320 -21.83 15.43 24.25
C SER A 320 -20.58 15.82 25.05
N ASN A 321 -19.42 15.71 24.39
CA ASN A 321 -18.16 16.23 24.90
C ASN A 321 -17.75 17.45 24.08
N VAL A 322 -16.98 18.35 24.69
CA VAL A 322 -16.70 19.66 24.12
C VAL A 322 -15.20 19.97 24.16
N ILE A 323 -14.71 20.56 23.08
CA ILE A 323 -13.38 21.17 22.99
C ILE A 323 -13.58 22.68 22.83
N GLU A 324 -12.89 23.46 23.65
CA GLU A 324 -12.92 24.92 23.58
C GLU A 324 -11.97 25.37 22.46
N LEU A 325 -12.50 26.01 21.41
CA LEU A 325 -11.68 26.50 20.29
C LEU A 325 -11.17 27.90 20.59
N ASN A 326 -12.05 28.76 21.12
CA ASN A 326 -11.78 30.12 21.55
C ASN A 326 -12.83 30.56 22.59
N ASP A 327 -12.81 31.83 22.99
CA ASP A 327 -13.73 32.38 24.01
C ASP A 327 -15.21 32.38 23.59
N TYR A 328 -15.50 32.24 22.29
CA TYR A 328 -16.84 32.35 21.72
C TYR A 328 -17.33 31.08 21.04
N GLU A 329 -16.47 30.10 20.80
CA GLU A 329 -16.75 28.92 20.00
C GLU A 329 -16.24 27.66 20.66
N ILE A 330 -17.10 26.65 20.61
CA ILE A 330 -16.82 25.31 21.08
C ILE A 330 -17.04 24.32 19.95
N LEU A 331 -16.21 23.30 19.88
CA LEU A 331 -16.47 22.11 19.10
C LEU A 331 -17.23 21.12 19.98
N GLN A 332 -18.48 20.88 19.65
CA GLN A 332 -19.30 19.86 20.27
C GLN A 332 -19.16 18.54 19.49
N ILE A 333 -18.84 17.46 20.21
CA ILE A 333 -18.72 16.11 19.67
C ILE A 333 -19.82 15.26 20.29
N THR A 334 -20.66 14.67 19.44
CA THR A 334 -21.82 13.87 19.87
C THR A 334 -21.79 12.49 19.20
N PRO A 335 -21.97 11.39 19.93
CA PRO A 335 -22.08 10.05 19.32
C PRO A 335 -23.29 9.98 18.39
N ASP A 336 -23.08 9.59 17.13
CA ASP A 336 -24.15 9.47 16.13
C ASP A 336 -23.84 8.30 15.18
N LYS A 337 -24.65 7.23 15.26
CA LYS A 337 -24.47 6.02 14.44
C LYS A 337 -24.63 6.27 12.94
N LYS A 338 -25.25 7.39 12.53
CA LYS A 338 -25.45 7.75 11.12
C LYS A 338 -24.33 8.64 10.57
N ALA A 339 -23.45 9.16 11.42
CA ALA A 339 -22.33 9.99 11.00
C ALA A 339 -21.16 9.13 10.48
N HIS A 340 -20.34 9.69 9.58
CA HIS A 340 -19.28 8.99 8.85
C HIS A 340 -18.36 8.13 9.73
N TYR A 341 -17.99 8.63 10.91
CA TYR A 341 -17.07 7.93 11.83
C TYR A 341 -17.72 7.58 13.17
N GLY A 342 -19.05 7.54 13.22
CA GLY A 342 -19.82 7.27 14.45
C GLY A 342 -19.94 8.47 15.41
N TYR A 343 -19.41 9.63 15.02
CA TYR A 343 -19.45 10.87 15.78
C TYR A 343 -19.80 12.03 14.87
N ARG A 344 -20.57 12.98 15.41
CA ARG A 344 -20.92 14.24 14.77
C ARG A 344 -20.12 15.37 15.42
N PHE A 345 -19.43 16.14 14.59
CA PHE A 345 -18.60 17.27 14.97
C PHE A 345 -19.31 18.55 14.54
N GLU A 346 -19.62 19.43 15.50
CA GLU A 346 -20.34 20.68 15.25
C GLU A 346 -19.67 21.83 15.99
N VAL A 347 -19.31 22.89 15.26
CA VAL A 347 -18.86 24.14 15.87
C VAL A 347 -20.08 24.95 16.30
N LYS A 348 -20.14 25.33 17.58
CA LYS A 348 -21.23 26.10 18.18
C LYS A 348 -20.71 27.28 18.96
N LYS A 349 -21.55 28.31 19.11
CA LYS A 349 -21.26 29.45 19.97
C LYS A 349 -21.25 28.99 21.44
N CYS A 350 -20.23 29.37 22.19
CA CYS A 350 -20.18 29.19 23.63
C CYS A 350 -21.20 30.11 24.30
N ILE A 351 -22.23 29.54 24.91
CA ILE A 351 -23.13 30.27 25.82
C ILE A 351 -22.69 29.94 27.23
N SER A 352 -22.08 30.91 27.92
CA SER A 352 -21.61 30.69 29.29
C SER A 352 -22.79 30.44 30.23
N ALA A 353 -22.71 29.38 31.03
CA ALA A 353 -23.69 29.12 32.08
C ALA A 353 -23.76 30.24 33.13
N ALA A 354 -22.70 31.06 33.26
CA ALA A 354 -22.65 32.19 34.18
C ALA A 354 -23.38 33.44 33.64
N PHE A 355 -23.53 33.57 32.32
CA PHE A 355 -24.15 34.73 31.66
C PHE A 355 -25.07 34.27 30.52
N PRO A 356 -26.23 33.66 30.82
CA PRO A 356 -27.20 33.29 29.79
C PRO A 356 -27.64 34.56 29.05
N LEU A 357 -27.62 34.52 27.71
CA LEU A 357 -28.09 35.62 26.87
C LEU A 357 -29.54 35.95 27.25
N VAL A 358 -29.76 37.10 27.89
CA VAL A 358 -31.09 37.60 28.17
C VAL A 358 -31.80 37.77 26.82
N ALA A 359 -32.79 36.93 26.56
CA ALA A 359 -33.61 37.01 25.38
C ALA A 359 -34.18 38.44 25.31
N LYS A 360 -33.85 39.16 24.23
CA LYS A 360 -34.46 40.46 23.92
C LYS A 360 -35.95 40.19 23.65
N SER A 361 -36.79 40.34 24.67
CA SER A 361 -38.24 40.46 24.49
C SER A 361 -38.48 41.71 23.64
N SER A 362 -38.89 41.52 22.40
CA SER A 362 -39.41 42.60 21.55
C SER A 362 -40.81 42.97 21.99
#